data_AF-A0AAU6PH12-F1
#
_entry.id   AF-A0AAU6PH12-F1
#
_cell.length_a   1.000
_cell.length_b   1.000
_cell.length_c   1.000
_cell.angle_alpha   90.00
_cell.angle_beta   90.00
_cell.angle_gamma   90.00
#
_symmetry.space_group_name_H-M   'P 1'
#
loop_
_entity.id
_entity.type
_entity.pdbx_description
1 polymer ?
#
loop_
_entity_poly.entity_id
_entity_poly.type
_entity_poly.pdbx_seq_one_letter_code
_entity_poly.pdbx_strand_id
1 'polypeptide(L)'
;MAFIPLVAYGVPLQTDGSTNTALDKARNNVPIVNIANPNSDGLSHNKFIHYNVGSEGLILNNSKQTNVDTQLGGIIFGNKNLTNNATVILNEVSSTNRSSLKGWTEIAGQKADLIIANPNGLTINGAGFINTNNITLTTGKPIFNNNQFNGLTVNGGDILIEGTGLNARNQDSTNIYSHYLQLNASINAKNLNIKLGQNTINKEGDITQSRHSEQAQNLLLDTSNLGGMYANRITLVGTDKGLGVNLPPEMLASTGDIIINNNGTLSLQKISAKGDIQITSSNDVDVNNNLGS
;
A
#
# COMPACT_ATOMS: atom_id res chain seq x y z
N MET A 1 38.24 15.10 20.86
CA MET A 1 37.25 14.06 20.53
C MET A 1 36.14 14.73 19.74
N ALA A 2 36.00 14.39 18.46
CA ALA A 2 34.92 14.93 17.64
C ALA A 2 33.63 14.19 17.98
N PHE A 3 32.61 14.91 18.42
CA PHE A 3 31.24 14.43 18.45
C PHE A 3 30.82 14.20 17.00
N ILE A 4 30.77 12.94 16.58
CA ILE A 4 30.07 12.55 15.35
C ILE A 4 28.59 12.58 15.73
N PRO A 5 27.74 13.40 15.08
CA PRO A 5 26.32 13.37 15.35
C PRO A 5 25.80 12.00 14.92
N LEU A 6 25.12 11.31 15.85
CA LEU A 6 24.37 10.10 15.55
C LEU A 6 23.23 10.52 14.62
N VAL A 7 23.41 10.31 13.32
CA VAL A 7 22.30 10.36 12.36
C VAL A 7 21.25 9.39 12.90
N ALA A 8 20.04 9.87 13.18
CA ALA A 8 18.95 9.05 13.66
C ALA A 8 18.59 8.04 12.56
N TYR A 9 19.16 6.83 12.64
CA TYR A 9 18.74 5.70 11.83
C TYR A 9 17.28 5.42 12.17
N GLY A 10 16.42 5.37 11.15
CA GLY A 10 15.05 4.89 11.32
C GLY A 10 15.02 3.51 11.97
N VAL A 11 13.88 3.12 12.54
CA VAL A 11 13.72 1.81 13.19
C VAL A 11 14.08 0.71 12.19
N PRO A 12 15.09 -0.13 12.50
CA PRO A 12 15.61 -1.11 11.55
C PRO A 12 14.56 -2.17 11.21
N LEU A 13 14.68 -2.76 10.02
CA LEU A 13 13.93 -3.96 9.64
C LEU A 13 14.21 -5.08 10.64
N GLN A 14 13.15 -5.77 11.07
CA GLN A 14 13.23 -6.90 11.98
C GLN A 14 12.18 -7.95 11.61
N THR A 15 12.64 -9.14 11.25
CA THR A 15 11.75 -10.30 11.04
C THR A 15 11.23 -10.81 12.37
N ASP A 16 10.08 -11.48 12.37
CA ASP A 16 9.51 -12.08 13.59
C ASP A 16 10.00 -13.51 13.86
N GLY A 17 10.81 -14.07 12.95
CA GLY A 17 11.40 -15.40 13.08
C GLY A 17 10.44 -16.57 12.80
N SER A 18 9.18 -16.31 12.47
CA SER A 18 8.18 -17.37 12.21
C SER A 18 8.25 -17.96 10.79
N THR A 19 9.06 -17.36 9.91
CA THR A 19 9.27 -17.76 8.52
C THR A 19 10.77 -17.82 8.25
N ASN A 20 11.21 -18.44 7.15
CA ASN A 20 12.63 -18.45 6.78
C ASN A 20 13.10 -17.12 6.11
N THR A 21 12.33 -16.04 6.26
CA THR A 21 12.72 -14.70 5.80
C THR A 21 14.03 -14.28 6.46
N ALA A 22 15.00 -13.85 5.64
CA ALA A 22 16.31 -13.40 6.12
C ALA A 22 16.61 -11.97 5.67
N LEU A 23 17.38 -11.25 6.48
CA LEU A 23 17.82 -9.88 6.18
C LEU A 23 19.29 -9.89 5.79
N ASP A 24 19.65 -9.07 4.80
CA ASP A 24 21.01 -8.86 4.31
C ASP A 24 21.15 -7.39 3.87
N LYS A 25 22.31 -7.00 3.31
CA LYS A 25 22.54 -5.67 2.75
C LYS A 25 23.33 -5.78 1.44
N ALA A 26 22.97 -4.92 0.49
CA ALA A 26 23.77 -4.71 -0.70
C ALA A 26 25.10 -4.02 -0.36
N ARG A 27 26.06 -4.02 -1.31
CA ARG A 27 27.37 -3.39 -1.11
C ARG A 27 27.29 -1.89 -0.80
N ASN A 28 26.25 -1.21 -1.27
CA ASN A 28 25.97 0.20 -1.00
C ASN A 28 25.07 0.42 0.24
N ASN A 29 24.90 -0.61 1.07
CA ASN A 29 24.10 -0.63 2.30
C ASN A 29 22.58 -0.60 2.15
N VAL A 30 22.03 -0.64 0.92
CA VAL A 30 20.58 -0.82 0.74
C VAL A 30 20.16 -2.15 1.38
N PRO A 31 19.19 -2.16 2.30
CA PRO A 31 18.72 -3.39 2.93
C PRO A 31 18.14 -4.37 1.90
N ILE A 32 18.40 -5.65 2.10
CA ILE A 32 17.85 -6.74 1.31
C ILE A 32 17.01 -7.63 2.23
N VAL A 33 15.78 -7.93 1.81
CA VAL A 33 14.96 -9.00 2.36
C VAL A 33 15.09 -10.19 1.41
N ASN A 34 15.82 -11.21 1.86
CA ASN A 34 15.75 -12.53 1.27
C ASN A 34 14.43 -13.16 1.69
N ILE A 35 13.42 -13.03 0.82
CA ILE A 35 12.05 -13.48 1.09
C ILE A 35 12.00 -14.98 1.42
N ALA A 36 10.98 -15.39 2.16
CA ALA A 36 10.69 -16.77 2.47
C ALA A 36 10.43 -17.59 1.19
N ASN A 37 10.67 -18.90 1.25
CA ASN A 37 10.33 -19.78 0.12
C ASN A 37 8.82 -19.73 -0.14
N PRO A 38 8.37 -19.49 -1.38
CA PRO A 38 6.94 -19.48 -1.67
C PRO A 38 6.30 -20.84 -1.45
N ASN A 39 5.01 -20.84 -1.08
CA ASN A 39 4.18 -22.04 -1.03
C ASN A 39 3.83 -22.55 -2.45
N SER A 40 3.02 -23.61 -2.54
CA SER A 40 2.60 -24.20 -3.83
C SER A 40 1.81 -23.25 -4.73
N ASP A 41 1.21 -22.19 -4.19
CA ASP A 41 0.44 -21.19 -4.93
C ASP A 41 1.31 -19.99 -5.36
N GLY A 42 2.61 -20.03 -5.06
CA GLY A 42 3.56 -18.96 -5.39
C GLY A 42 3.60 -17.81 -4.39
N LEU A 43 2.91 -17.92 -3.25
CA LEU A 43 2.93 -16.92 -2.19
C LEU A 43 4.17 -17.08 -1.29
N SER A 44 5.04 -16.07 -1.28
CA SER A 44 6.06 -15.89 -0.24
C SER A 44 5.47 -15.05 0.90
N HIS A 45 5.26 -15.67 2.06
CA HIS A 45 4.76 -14.99 3.26
C HIS A 45 5.93 -14.66 4.18
N ASN A 46 6.14 -13.37 4.40
CA ASN A 46 7.23 -12.81 5.19
C ASN A 46 6.62 -12.04 6.35
N LYS A 47 7.09 -12.31 7.56
CA LYS A 47 6.54 -11.67 8.76
C LYS A 47 7.59 -10.89 9.54
N PHE A 48 7.17 -9.74 10.07
CA PHE A 48 8.05 -8.74 10.65
C PHE A 48 7.52 -8.21 11.99
N ILE A 49 8.45 -7.94 12.89
CA ILE A 49 8.21 -7.08 14.06
C ILE A 49 8.29 -5.61 13.64
N HIS A 50 9.25 -5.27 12.77
CA HIS A 50 9.38 -3.95 12.16
C HIS A 50 9.57 -4.09 10.66
N TYR A 51 8.65 -3.52 9.89
CA TYR A 51 8.78 -3.39 8.44
C TYR A 51 8.74 -1.92 8.05
N ASN A 52 9.90 -1.36 7.70
CA ASN A 52 10.05 0.03 7.27
C ASN A 52 10.92 0.07 6.01
N VAL A 53 10.68 1.07 5.17
CA VAL A 53 11.50 1.37 4.00
C VAL A 53 12.08 2.77 4.18
N GLY A 54 13.40 2.87 4.33
CA GLY A 54 14.10 4.15 4.43
C GLY A 54 14.22 4.84 3.07
N SER A 55 14.78 6.05 3.05
CA SER A 55 15.04 6.81 1.82
C SER A 55 16.06 6.12 0.91
N GLU A 56 16.93 5.29 1.49
CA GLU A 56 17.86 4.41 0.77
C GLU A 56 17.15 3.30 -0.03
N GLY A 57 15.86 3.05 0.25
CA GLY A 57 15.07 2.01 -0.38
C GLY A 57 15.19 0.64 0.28
N LEU A 58 14.59 -0.36 -0.36
CA LEU A 58 14.57 -1.76 0.10
C LEU A 58 14.54 -2.69 -1.10
N ILE A 59 15.31 -3.78 -1.05
CA ILE A 59 15.27 -4.83 -2.07
C ILE A 59 14.59 -6.07 -1.50
N LEU A 60 13.58 -6.59 -2.19
CA LEU A 60 12.97 -7.89 -1.96
C LEU A 60 13.60 -8.89 -2.94
N ASN A 61 14.43 -9.81 -2.46
CA ASN A 61 15.19 -10.72 -3.31
C ASN A 61 14.36 -11.94 -3.73
N ASN A 62 13.74 -11.86 -4.92
CA ASN A 62 12.93 -12.91 -5.54
C ASN A 62 13.68 -13.60 -6.69
N SER A 63 14.98 -13.88 -6.49
CA SER A 63 15.83 -14.48 -7.50
C SER A 63 16.57 -15.71 -7.00
N LYS A 64 16.65 -16.74 -7.85
CA LYS A 64 17.49 -17.94 -7.67
C LYS A 64 18.84 -17.84 -8.38
N GLN A 65 19.07 -16.79 -9.16
CA GLN A 65 20.29 -16.64 -9.94
C GLN A 65 21.48 -16.32 -9.05
N THR A 66 22.69 -16.76 -9.42
CA THR A 66 23.89 -16.48 -8.62
C THR A 66 24.12 -14.99 -8.44
N ASN A 67 24.04 -14.22 -9.53
CA ASN A 67 24.16 -12.77 -9.52
C ASN A 67 22.87 -12.16 -10.06
N VAL A 68 22.42 -11.06 -9.45
CA VAL A 68 21.19 -10.37 -9.79
C VAL A 68 21.47 -8.88 -9.86
N ASP A 69 21.24 -8.28 -11.01
CA ASP A 69 21.34 -6.84 -11.17
C ASP A 69 20.10 -6.16 -10.56
N THR A 70 20.32 -5.18 -9.70
CA THR A 70 19.29 -4.36 -9.07
C THR A 70 19.58 -2.88 -9.29
N GLN A 71 18.52 -2.08 -9.39
CA GLN A 71 18.62 -0.63 -9.56
C GLN A 71 19.04 0.06 -8.27
N LEU A 72 18.56 -0.42 -7.12
CA LEU A 72 18.84 0.18 -5.82
C LEU A 72 20.19 -0.29 -5.25
N GLY A 73 20.57 -1.55 -5.43
CA GLY A 73 21.69 -2.19 -4.74
C GLY A 73 22.90 -2.55 -5.61
N GLY A 74 22.82 -2.34 -6.92
CA GLY A 74 23.77 -2.91 -7.87
C GLY A 74 23.66 -4.44 -7.91
N ILE A 75 24.79 -5.14 -8.04
CA ILE A 75 24.79 -6.61 -8.06
C ILE A 75 24.60 -7.16 -6.64
N ILE A 76 23.58 -8.00 -6.46
CA ILE A 76 23.35 -8.81 -5.26
C ILE A 76 23.45 -10.30 -5.59
N PHE A 77 23.58 -11.15 -4.57
CA PHE A 77 23.50 -12.60 -4.74
C PHE A 77 22.04 -13.09 -4.68
N GLY A 78 21.75 -14.21 -5.36
CA GLY A 78 20.44 -14.85 -5.29
C GLY A 78 20.04 -15.27 -3.87
N ASN A 79 18.73 -15.33 -3.67
CA ASN A 79 18.13 -15.71 -2.41
C ASN A 79 18.21 -17.22 -2.18
N LYS A 80 19.00 -17.63 -1.18
CA LYS A 80 19.23 -19.03 -0.79
C LYS A 80 18.00 -19.71 -0.19
N ASN A 81 16.97 -18.95 0.19
CA ASN A 81 15.72 -19.50 0.70
C ASN A 81 14.88 -20.14 -0.42
N LEU A 82 15.11 -19.76 -1.68
CA LEU A 82 14.18 -20.06 -2.78
C LEU A 82 14.50 -21.38 -3.49
N THR A 83 13.47 -22.22 -3.58
CA THR A 83 13.38 -23.34 -4.53
C THR A 83 12.61 -22.92 -5.80
N ASN A 84 11.64 -22.02 -5.64
CA ASN A 84 10.87 -21.37 -6.70
C ASN A 84 10.82 -19.85 -6.45
N ASN A 85 10.65 -19.08 -7.53
CA ASN A 85 10.39 -17.65 -7.37
C ASN A 85 8.92 -17.44 -6.98
N ALA A 86 8.66 -16.43 -6.16
CA ALA A 86 7.31 -16.04 -5.78
C ALA A 86 6.59 -15.32 -6.94
N THR A 87 5.29 -15.52 -7.03
CA THR A 87 4.38 -14.70 -7.86
C THR A 87 3.70 -13.61 -7.03
N VAL A 88 3.57 -13.82 -5.72
CA VAL A 88 3.06 -12.87 -4.73
C VAL A 88 3.99 -12.83 -3.53
N ILE A 89 4.39 -11.63 -3.11
CA ILE A 89 5.17 -11.40 -1.89
C ILE A 89 4.26 -10.69 -0.89
N LEU A 90 4.00 -11.32 0.24
CA LEU A 90 3.26 -10.75 1.36
C LEU A 90 4.22 -10.41 2.49
N ASN A 91 4.33 -9.12 2.81
CA ASN A 91 5.05 -8.62 3.97
C ASN A 91 4.03 -8.20 5.03
N GLU A 92 3.91 -9.00 6.09
CA GLU A 92 2.97 -8.79 7.19
C GLU A 92 3.70 -8.34 8.45
N VAL A 93 3.22 -7.26 9.09
CA VAL A 93 3.69 -6.89 10.44
C VAL A 93 2.82 -7.58 11.48
N SER A 94 3.45 -8.43 12.30
CA SER A 94 2.78 -9.22 13.35
C SER A 94 2.83 -8.56 14.74
N SER A 95 3.64 -7.52 14.90
CA SER A 95 3.71 -6.71 16.12
C SER A 95 2.60 -5.66 16.20
N THR A 96 2.67 -4.76 17.20
CA THR A 96 1.81 -3.58 17.33
C THR A 96 2.42 -2.32 16.71
N ASN A 97 3.55 -2.43 16.00
CA ASN A 97 4.24 -1.28 15.41
C ASN A 97 3.64 -0.88 14.07
N ARG A 98 3.62 0.42 13.78
CA ARG A 98 3.33 0.96 12.45
C ARG A 98 4.51 0.77 11.50
N SER A 99 4.23 0.84 10.20
CA SER A 99 5.25 0.86 9.14
C SER A 99 5.40 2.25 8.54
N SER A 100 6.64 2.65 8.26
CA SER A 100 6.95 3.87 7.51
C SER A 100 7.62 3.52 6.19
N LEU A 101 7.05 4.01 5.08
CA LEU A 101 7.51 3.77 3.72
C LEU A 101 7.99 5.11 3.11
N LYS A 102 9.31 5.33 3.18
CA LYS A 102 9.97 6.60 2.83
C LYS A 102 10.85 6.53 1.58
N GLY A 103 10.81 5.43 0.84
CA GLY A 103 11.64 5.24 -0.34
C GLY A 103 11.15 4.09 -1.23
N TRP A 104 11.96 3.76 -2.22
CA TRP A 104 11.62 2.78 -3.24
C TRP A 104 11.79 1.35 -2.73
N THR A 105 10.84 0.48 -3.05
CA THR A 105 10.97 -0.96 -2.89
C THR A 105 11.19 -1.61 -4.25
N GLU A 106 12.25 -2.41 -4.40
CA GLU A 106 12.58 -3.13 -5.62
C GLU A 106 12.44 -4.63 -5.42
N ILE A 107 11.75 -5.33 -6.33
CA ILE A 107 11.79 -6.80 -6.38
C ILE A 107 12.94 -7.22 -7.31
N ALA A 108 13.98 -7.82 -6.75
CA ALA A 108 15.10 -8.33 -7.53
C ALA A 108 14.75 -9.67 -8.19
N GLY A 109 15.13 -9.85 -9.45
CA GLY A 109 14.85 -11.08 -10.20
C GLY A 109 13.43 -11.12 -10.77
N GLN A 110 12.69 -12.19 -10.48
CA GLN A 110 11.38 -12.39 -11.08
C GLN A 110 10.36 -11.37 -10.54
N LYS A 111 9.68 -10.68 -11.47
CA LYS A 111 8.59 -9.75 -11.17
C LYS A 111 7.46 -10.45 -10.40
N ALA A 112 6.89 -9.80 -9.40
CA ALA A 112 5.79 -10.33 -8.59
C ALA A 112 4.81 -9.23 -8.16
N ASP A 113 3.66 -9.65 -7.64
CA ASP A 113 2.77 -8.77 -6.86
C ASP A 113 3.33 -8.57 -5.45
N LEU A 114 3.06 -7.40 -4.86
CA LEU A 114 3.49 -7.07 -3.51
C LEU A 114 2.28 -6.68 -2.65
N ILE A 115 2.20 -7.26 -1.45
CA ILE A 115 1.22 -6.89 -0.43
C ILE A 115 1.99 -6.47 0.82
N ILE A 116 1.77 -5.23 1.29
CA ILE A 116 2.31 -4.74 2.56
C ILE A 116 1.13 -4.59 3.51
N ALA A 117 1.06 -5.49 4.49
CA ALA A 117 -0.03 -5.60 5.45
C ALA A 117 0.44 -5.22 6.86
N ASN A 118 -0.09 -4.13 7.40
CA ASN A 118 0.16 -3.74 8.78
C ASN A 118 -1.13 -3.24 9.44
N PRO A 119 -1.78 -4.06 10.28
CA PRO A 119 -3.02 -3.67 10.97
C PRO A 119 -2.91 -2.45 11.88
N ASN A 120 -1.70 -2.09 12.30
CA ASN A 120 -1.46 -0.91 13.13
C ASN A 120 -1.39 0.38 12.31
N GLY A 121 -1.23 0.26 10.98
CA GLY A 121 -1.23 1.35 10.02
C GLY A 121 0.08 1.59 9.28
N LEU A 122 -0.01 2.38 8.20
CA LEU A 122 1.10 2.72 7.31
C LEU A 122 1.26 4.24 7.21
N THR A 123 2.49 4.73 7.23
CA THR A 123 2.83 6.12 6.88
C THR A 123 3.68 6.13 5.63
N ILE A 124 3.21 6.82 4.59
CA ILE A 124 3.82 6.84 3.25
C ILE A 124 4.30 8.25 2.93
N ASN A 125 5.60 8.38 2.64
CA ASN A 125 6.24 9.64 2.31
C ASN A 125 7.36 9.43 1.30
N GLY A 126 7.01 9.32 0.01
CA GLY A 126 7.97 9.07 -1.07
C GLY A 126 8.13 7.59 -1.42
N ALA A 127 7.14 6.75 -1.11
CA ALA A 127 7.17 5.35 -1.53
C ALA A 127 7.00 5.21 -3.04
N GLY A 128 7.74 4.27 -3.62
CA GLY A 128 7.60 3.83 -5.02
C GLY A 128 8.04 2.39 -5.19
N PHE A 129 7.74 1.79 -6.34
CA PHE A 129 7.96 0.36 -6.56
C PHE A 129 8.62 0.06 -7.91
N ILE A 130 9.66 -0.78 -7.87
CA ILE A 130 10.43 -1.24 -9.03
C ILE A 130 10.19 -2.74 -9.20
N ASN A 131 9.93 -3.16 -10.45
CA ASN A 131 9.70 -4.56 -10.79
C ASN A 131 8.55 -5.21 -9.99
N THR A 132 7.48 -4.44 -9.76
CA THR A 132 6.24 -4.90 -9.11
C THR A 132 5.08 -4.78 -10.10
N ASN A 133 4.28 -5.84 -10.22
CA ASN A 133 3.09 -5.87 -11.08
C ASN A 133 1.96 -5.05 -10.45
N ASN A 134 1.39 -5.56 -9.37
CA ASN A 134 0.40 -4.89 -8.54
C ASN A 134 0.93 -4.67 -7.13
N ILE A 135 0.52 -3.55 -6.51
CA ILE A 135 0.82 -3.25 -5.12
C ILE A 135 -0.46 -3.13 -4.31
N THR A 136 -0.52 -3.81 -3.16
CA THR A 136 -1.58 -3.65 -2.17
C THR A 136 -0.99 -3.14 -0.86
N LEU A 137 -1.45 -1.96 -0.45
CA LEU A 137 -1.10 -1.31 0.82
C LEU A 137 -2.30 -1.43 1.74
N THR A 138 -2.15 -2.08 2.89
CA THR A 138 -3.32 -2.43 3.70
C THR A 138 -3.09 -2.45 5.20
N THR A 139 -4.14 -2.12 5.95
CA THR A 139 -4.27 -2.41 7.38
C THR A 139 -5.06 -3.69 7.65
N GLY A 140 -5.36 -4.45 6.60
CA GLY A 140 -6.02 -5.74 6.70
C GLY A 140 -5.07 -6.82 7.21
N LYS A 141 -5.61 -7.74 8.01
CA LYS A 141 -4.94 -9.00 8.34
C LYS A 141 -5.15 -10.01 7.20
N PRO A 142 -4.10 -10.70 6.71
CA PRO A 142 -4.24 -11.71 5.69
C PRO A 142 -5.08 -12.89 6.20
N ILE A 143 -5.98 -13.38 5.35
CA ILE A 143 -6.85 -14.54 5.60
C ILE A 143 -6.28 -15.71 4.83
N PHE A 144 -6.13 -16.84 5.52
CA PHE A 144 -5.67 -18.09 4.91
C PHE A 144 -6.75 -19.16 5.04
N ASN A 145 -6.91 -19.95 3.98
CA ASN A 145 -7.68 -21.20 4.00
C ASN A 145 -6.74 -22.32 3.58
N ASN A 146 -6.49 -23.32 4.45
CA ASN A 146 -5.55 -24.41 4.19
C ASN A 146 -4.16 -23.92 3.70
N ASN A 147 -3.60 -22.90 4.36
CA ASN A 147 -2.33 -22.23 4.00
C ASN A 147 -2.31 -21.50 2.64
N GLN A 148 -3.45 -21.38 1.97
CA GLN A 148 -3.61 -20.59 0.75
C GLN A 148 -4.13 -19.20 1.09
N PHE A 149 -3.54 -18.17 0.50
CA PHE A 149 -4.01 -16.79 0.68
C PHE A 149 -5.39 -16.63 0.04
N ASN A 150 -6.35 -16.18 0.84
CA ASN A 150 -7.76 -16.08 0.45
C ASN A 150 -8.28 -14.63 0.46
N GLY A 151 -7.54 -13.69 1.05
CA GLY A 151 -7.95 -12.30 1.13
C GLY A 151 -7.41 -11.57 2.36
N LEU A 152 -8.09 -10.48 2.71
CA LEU A 152 -7.73 -9.56 3.78
C LEU A 152 -8.97 -9.21 4.61
N THR A 153 -8.84 -9.14 5.94
CA THR A 153 -9.85 -8.54 6.82
C THR A 153 -9.32 -7.24 7.39
N VAL A 154 -9.93 -6.13 6.97
CA VAL A 154 -9.73 -4.79 7.51
C VAL A 154 -10.71 -4.58 8.67
N ASN A 155 -10.19 -4.46 9.89
CA ASN A 155 -11.00 -4.18 11.08
C ASN A 155 -10.73 -2.79 11.68
N GLY A 156 -9.64 -2.13 11.26
CA GLY A 156 -9.12 -0.92 11.88
C GLY A 156 -7.87 -0.41 11.19
N GLY A 157 -7.23 0.59 11.80
CA GLY A 157 -5.98 1.16 11.34
C GLY A 157 -6.14 2.15 10.18
N ASP A 158 -5.22 3.11 10.13
CA ASP A 158 -5.18 4.16 9.12
C ASP A 158 -3.92 4.05 8.24
N ILE A 159 -4.08 4.51 7.00
CA ILE A 159 -2.96 4.81 6.11
C ILE A 159 -2.85 6.33 6.01
N LEU A 160 -1.67 6.86 6.31
CA LEU A 160 -1.34 8.28 6.17
C LEU A 160 -0.42 8.45 4.96
N ILE A 161 -0.81 9.30 4.01
CA ILE A 161 0.01 9.67 2.86
C ILE A 161 0.39 11.14 3.01
N GLU A 162 1.69 11.42 3.10
CA GLU A 162 2.21 12.74 3.43
C GLU A 162 3.50 13.06 2.65
N GLY A 163 4.00 14.29 2.80
CA GLY A 163 5.24 14.74 2.18
C GLY A 163 5.28 14.53 0.67
N THR A 164 6.20 13.68 0.20
CA THR A 164 6.38 13.41 -1.24
C THR A 164 5.26 12.53 -1.82
N GLY A 165 4.42 11.94 -0.97
CA GLY A 165 3.26 11.14 -1.39
C GLY A 165 3.64 9.74 -1.89
N LEU A 166 2.83 9.21 -2.81
CA LEU A 166 2.94 7.86 -3.35
C LEU A 166 3.15 7.89 -4.87
N ASN A 167 4.22 7.25 -5.35
CA ASN A 167 4.49 7.07 -6.78
C ASN A 167 4.34 5.60 -7.19
N ALA A 168 3.18 5.26 -7.74
CA ALA A 168 2.84 3.95 -8.23
C ALA A 168 2.46 3.95 -9.73
N ARG A 169 3.02 4.89 -10.52
CA ARG A 169 2.75 5.03 -11.96
C ARG A 169 3.22 3.84 -12.81
N ASN A 170 4.12 3.02 -12.26
CA ASN A 170 4.70 1.88 -12.97
C ASN A 170 3.95 0.56 -12.70
N GLN A 171 3.05 0.55 -11.72
CA GLN A 171 2.26 -0.62 -11.35
C GLN A 171 0.98 -0.65 -12.19
N ASP A 172 0.54 -1.85 -12.56
CA ASP A 172 -0.69 -2.02 -13.32
C ASP A 172 -1.90 -1.71 -12.46
N SER A 173 -1.87 -2.10 -11.19
CA SER A 173 -2.85 -1.71 -10.17
C SER A 173 -2.20 -1.32 -8.85
N THR A 174 -2.77 -0.32 -8.20
CA THR A 174 -2.46 0.13 -6.84
C THR A 174 -3.71 0.04 -6.00
N ASN A 175 -3.67 -0.80 -4.97
CA ASN A 175 -4.78 -1.04 -4.07
C ASN A 175 -4.47 -0.47 -2.68
N ILE A 176 -5.38 0.31 -2.12
CA ILE A 176 -5.30 0.84 -0.76
C ILE A 176 -6.52 0.34 0.01
N TYR A 177 -6.29 -0.56 0.96
CA TYR A 177 -7.34 -1.19 1.76
C TYR A 177 -7.11 -0.91 3.24
N SER A 178 -7.85 0.03 3.82
CA SER A 178 -7.69 0.41 5.22
C SER A 178 -9.02 0.78 5.86
N HIS A 179 -9.07 0.92 7.18
CA HIS A 179 -10.27 1.50 7.79
C HIS A 179 -10.34 2.97 7.42
N TYR A 180 -9.27 3.70 7.73
CA TYR A 180 -9.16 5.13 7.46
C TYR A 180 -8.03 5.43 6.47
N LEU A 181 -8.20 6.49 5.69
CA LEU A 181 -7.14 7.06 4.85
C LEU A 181 -7.04 8.56 5.12
N GLN A 182 -5.84 9.02 5.46
CA GLN A 182 -5.52 10.44 5.54
C GLN A 182 -4.60 10.82 4.39
N LEU A 183 -5.03 11.77 3.56
CA LEU A 183 -4.32 12.17 2.34
C LEU A 183 -3.85 13.62 2.42
N ASN A 184 -2.58 13.78 2.78
CA ASN A 184 -1.90 15.06 2.92
C ASN A 184 -0.87 15.33 1.80
N ALA A 185 -0.78 14.45 0.81
CA ALA A 185 0.11 14.55 -0.34
C ALA A 185 -0.51 13.85 -1.56
N SER A 186 0.20 13.82 -2.69
CA SER A 186 -0.33 13.25 -3.94
C SER A 186 -0.17 11.74 -4.03
N ILE A 187 -1.18 11.04 -4.56
CA ILE A 187 -1.08 9.67 -5.07
C ILE A 187 -1.01 9.73 -6.58
N ASN A 188 -0.08 8.98 -7.16
CA ASN A 188 0.04 8.84 -8.60
C ASN A 188 0.07 7.37 -8.98
N ALA A 189 -0.85 6.90 -9.83
CA ALA A 189 -0.97 5.48 -10.17
C ALA A 189 -1.42 5.28 -11.63
N LYS A 190 -1.39 4.04 -12.16
CA LYS A 190 -2.17 3.71 -13.36
C LYS A 190 -3.62 3.47 -12.98
N ASN A 191 -3.91 2.36 -12.30
CA ASN A 191 -5.25 2.08 -11.77
C ASN A 191 -5.18 2.20 -10.24
N LEU A 192 -5.99 3.08 -9.66
CA LEU A 192 -6.06 3.30 -8.22
C LEU A 192 -7.38 2.75 -7.68
N ASN A 193 -7.32 1.77 -6.78
CA ASN A 193 -8.48 1.20 -6.12
C ASN A 193 -8.38 1.42 -4.61
N ILE A 194 -9.32 2.15 -4.04
CA ILE A 194 -9.36 2.48 -2.62
C ILE A 194 -10.60 1.86 -2.01
N LYS A 195 -10.43 1.12 -0.91
CA LYS A 195 -11.52 0.53 -0.13
C LYS A 195 -11.34 0.88 1.34
N LEU A 196 -12.30 1.64 1.87
CA LEU A 196 -12.30 2.19 3.22
C LEU A 196 -13.44 1.62 4.05
N GLY A 197 -13.23 1.57 5.37
CA GLY A 197 -14.15 0.96 6.31
C GLY A 197 -13.77 -0.47 6.71
N GLN A 198 -14.63 -1.10 7.51
CA GLN A 198 -14.39 -2.46 7.99
C GLN A 198 -14.88 -3.50 6.96
N ASN A 199 -13.92 -4.14 6.29
CA ASN A 199 -14.20 -4.98 5.13
C ASN A 199 -13.47 -6.32 5.18
N THR A 200 -14.14 -7.37 4.71
CA THR A 200 -13.50 -8.59 4.21
C THR A 200 -13.37 -8.46 2.70
N ILE A 201 -12.15 -8.57 2.21
CA ILE A 201 -11.80 -8.45 0.79
C ILE A 201 -11.20 -9.77 0.34
N ASN A 202 -11.70 -10.39 -0.74
CA ASN A 202 -11.14 -11.64 -1.27
C ASN A 202 -9.81 -11.40 -2.03
N LYS A 203 -9.17 -12.47 -2.51
CA LYS A 203 -7.90 -12.39 -3.25
C LYS A 203 -8.03 -11.70 -4.61
N GLU A 204 -9.22 -11.70 -5.22
CA GLU A 204 -9.55 -10.96 -6.45
C GLU A 204 -9.69 -9.45 -6.19
N GLY A 205 -9.79 -9.07 -4.91
CA GLY A 205 -9.90 -7.69 -4.47
C GLY A 205 -11.34 -7.23 -4.26
N ASP A 206 -12.36 -8.09 -4.33
CA ASP A 206 -13.77 -7.76 -4.08
C ASP A 206 -14.14 -7.72 -2.61
N ILE A 207 -15.05 -6.82 -2.23
CA ILE A 207 -15.61 -6.79 -0.88
C ILE A 207 -16.66 -7.89 -0.78
N THR A 208 -16.44 -8.86 0.09
CA THR A 208 -17.36 -10.00 0.33
C THR A 208 -18.22 -9.81 1.57
N GLN A 209 -17.76 -8.97 2.50
CA GLN A 209 -18.50 -8.58 3.69
C GLN A 209 -18.05 -7.19 4.13
N SER A 210 -19.00 -6.36 4.55
CA SER A 210 -18.72 -5.10 5.25
C SER A 210 -19.37 -5.14 6.63
N ARG A 211 -18.71 -4.54 7.60
CA ARG A 211 -19.26 -4.29 8.93
C ARG A 211 -19.45 -2.80 9.10
N HIS A 212 -20.36 -2.43 9.99
CA HIS A 212 -20.54 -1.04 10.38
C HIS A 212 -19.92 -0.87 11.75
N SER A 213 -19.07 0.14 11.86
CA SER A 213 -18.46 0.51 13.13
C SER A 213 -19.27 1.62 13.78
N GLU A 214 -19.68 1.45 15.03
CA GLU A 214 -20.22 2.54 15.86
C GLU A 214 -19.08 3.42 16.42
N GLN A 215 -18.21 3.96 15.54
CA GLN A 215 -16.91 4.55 15.91
C GLN A 215 -16.86 6.08 16.01
N ALA A 216 -15.77 6.55 16.64
CA ALA A 216 -15.51 7.90 17.14
C ALA A 216 -14.99 8.94 16.13
N GLN A 217 -14.57 8.54 14.93
CA GLN A 217 -14.22 9.47 13.85
C GLN A 217 -15.42 9.68 12.94
N ASN A 218 -15.52 10.88 12.35
CA ASN A 218 -16.64 11.23 11.46
C ASN A 218 -16.33 10.97 9.98
N LEU A 219 -15.07 10.68 9.59
CA LEU A 219 -14.63 10.56 8.20
C LEU A 219 -13.84 9.26 7.97
N LEU A 220 -14.12 8.58 6.85
CA LEU A 220 -13.31 7.45 6.32
C LEU A 220 -12.09 7.94 5.54
N LEU A 221 -12.28 9.01 4.77
CA LEU A 221 -11.21 9.71 4.06
C LEU A 221 -11.21 11.16 4.52
N ASP A 222 -10.07 11.60 5.02
CA ASP A 222 -9.81 13.00 5.28
C ASP A 222 -8.62 13.49 4.45
N THR A 223 -8.80 14.60 3.75
CA THR A 223 -7.82 15.14 2.82
C THR A 223 -7.47 16.57 3.19
N SER A 224 -6.19 16.92 3.08
CA SER A 224 -5.74 18.30 3.21
C SER A 224 -5.79 19.04 1.87
N ASN A 225 -5.62 20.36 1.92
CA ASN A 225 -5.50 21.23 0.73
C ASN A 225 -4.25 20.96 -0.15
N LEU A 226 -3.32 20.11 0.28
CA LEU A 226 -2.07 19.80 -0.45
C LEU A 226 -2.08 18.42 -1.13
N GLY A 227 -3.18 17.67 -1.01
CA GLY A 227 -3.33 16.33 -1.58
C GLY A 227 -3.94 16.28 -2.98
N GLY A 228 -3.83 15.13 -3.64
CA GLY A 228 -4.47 14.87 -4.93
C GLY A 228 -4.38 13.40 -5.35
N MET A 229 -5.30 12.93 -6.18
CA MET A 229 -5.26 11.60 -6.78
C MET A 229 -5.17 11.70 -8.29
N TYR A 230 -4.09 11.20 -8.87
CA TYR A 230 -3.82 11.27 -10.30
C TYR A 230 -3.61 9.86 -10.85
N ALA A 231 -4.54 9.39 -11.67
CA ALA A 231 -4.45 8.06 -12.24
C ALA A 231 -4.97 7.99 -13.67
N ASN A 232 -4.90 6.81 -14.28
CA ASN A 232 -5.63 6.50 -15.51
C ASN A 232 -7.10 6.20 -15.19
N ARG A 233 -7.36 5.51 -14.09
CA ARG A 233 -8.69 5.20 -13.55
C ARG A 233 -8.65 5.21 -12.02
N ILE A 234 -9.71 5.72 -11.39
CA ILE A 234 -9.84 5.76 -9.92
C ILE A 234 -11.15 5.08 -9.52
N THR A 235 -11.07 4.16 -8.56
CA THR A 235 -12.24 3.58 -7.87
C THR A 235 -12.09 3.82 -6.38
N LEU A 236 -13.12 4.38 -5.73
CA LEU A 236 -13.17 4.58 -4.28
C LEU A 236 -14.46 3.97 -3.73
N VAL A 237 -14.32 3.10 -2.72
CA VAL A 237 -15.45 2.50 -2.01
C VAL A 237 -15.33 2.77 -0.52
N GLY A 238 -16.29 3.48 0.08
CA GLY A 238 -16.42 3.69 1.52
C GLY A 238 -17.64 2.95 2.06
N THR A 239 -17.46 2.01 2.99
CA THR A 239 -18.53 1.08 3.38
C THR A 239 -19.19 1.36 4.72
N ASP A 240 -18.53 2.10 5.61
CA ASP A 240 -19.05 2.39 6.94
C ASP A 240 -20.19 3.40 6.86
N LYS A 241 -21.38 3.00 7.34
CA LYS A 241 -22.57 3.84 7.27
C LYS A 241 -22.42 5.10 8.11
N GLY A 242 -22.71 6.25 7.49
CA GLY A 242 -22.72 7.55 8.18
C GLY A 242 -21.35 8.19 8.38
N LEU A 243 -20.25 7.51 8.04
CA LEU A 243 -18.93 8.14 7.98
C LEU A 243 -18.73 8.84 6.64
N GLY A 244 -18.28 10.09 6.69
CA GLY A 244 -18.10 10.90 5.49
C GLY A 244 -16.81 10.59 4.73
N VAL A 245 -16.75 11.03 3.48
CA VAL A 245 -15.54 11.03 2.64
C VAL A 245 -15.30 12.47 2.20
N ASN A 246 -14.20 13.07 2.65
CA ASN A 246 -13.75 14.39 2.21
C ASN A 246 -12.69 14.20 1.11
N LEU A 247 -13.07 14.35 -0.16
CA LEU A 247 -12.18 14.11 -1.29
C LEU A 247 -11.09 15.18 -1.42
N PRO A 248 -9.91 14.83 -1.96
CA PRO A 248 -8.83 15.79 -2.12
C PRO A 248 -9.22 16.94 -3.06
N PRO A 249 -8.49 18.06 -3.00
CA PRO A 249 -8.69 19.21 -3.88
C PRO A 249 -8.82 18.86 -5.37
N GLU A 250 -8.08 17.84 -5.81
CA GLU A 250 -8.16 17.34 -7.19
C GLU A 250 -8.12 15.81 -7.24
N MET A 251 -9.08 15.24 -7.98
CA MET A 251 -9.04 13.88 -8.50
C MET A 251 -9.06 13.91 -10.02
N LEU A 252 -8.06 13.32 -10.65
CA LEU A 252 -7.90 13.29 -12.10
C LEU A 252 -7.72 11.85 -12.61
N ALA A 253 -8.63 11.42 -13.47
CA ALA A 253 -8.48 10.20 -14.29
C ALA A 253 -8.16 10.59 -15.74
N SER A 254 -6.91 10.41 -16.13
CA SER A 254 -6.36 10.89 -17.42
C SER A 254 -6.84 10.11 -18.64
N THR A 255 -7.29 8.86 -18.48
CA THR A 255 -7.70 8.02 -19.62
C THR A 255 -9.04 7.31 -19.47
N GLY A 256 -9.46 6.98 -18.25
CA GLY A 256 -10.66 6.22 -17.95
C GLY A 256 -11.51 6.90 -16.89
N ASP A 257 -12.22 6.08 -16.11
CA ASP A 257 -13.33 6.53 -15.27
C ASP A 257 -12.89 6.93 -13.85
N ILE A 258 -13.76 7.71 -13.19
CA ILE A 258 -13.78 7.87 -11.74
C ILE A 258 -15.07 7.27 -11.22
N ILE A 259 -14.97 6.24 -10.37
CA ILE A 259 -16.13 5.57 -9.76
C ILE A 259 -16.03 5.69 -8.25
N ILE A 260 -17.03 6.30 -7.61
CA ILE A 260 -17.09 6.50 -6.16
C ILE A 260 -18.39 5.90 -5.63
N ASN A 261 -18.28 4.99 -4.67
CA ASN A 261 -19.42 4.42 -3.94
C ASN A 261 -19.20 4.60 -2.45
N ASN A 262 -20.01 5.42 -1.80
CA ASN A 262 -19.86 5.78 -0.41
C ASN A 262 -21.16 5.55 0.39
N ASN A 263 -21.07 4.88 1.53
CA ASN A 263 -22.20 4.68 2.43
C ASN A 263 -22.34 5.82 3.49
N GLY A 264 -21.96 7.05 3.16
CA GLY A 264 -22.07 8.18 4.07
C GLY A 264 -22.21 9.51 3.34
N THR A 265 -21.78 10.60 3.97
CA THR A 265 -21.70 11.91 3.32
C THR A 265 -20.46 12.00 2.44
N LEU A 266 -20.52 12.79 1.38
CA LEU A 266 -19.41 12.91 0.44
C LEU A 266 -19.17 14.37 0.11
N SER A 267 -18.00 14.90 0.44
CA SER A 267 -17.59 16.24 0.05
C SER A 267 -16.67 16.17 -1.17
N LEU A 268 -17.07 16.85 -2.24
CA LEU A 268 -16.40 16.90 -3.52
C LEU A 268 -15.74 18.26 -3.74
N GLN A 269 -14.56 18.26 -4.34
CA GLN A 269 -13.90 19.45 -4.88
C GLN A 269 -13.78 19.31 -6.41
N LYS A 270 -12.58 19.36 -6.98
CA LYS A 270 -12.39 19.20 -8.43
C LYS A 270 -12.25 17.73 -8.81
N ILE A 271 -13.15 17.25 -9.65
CA ILE A 271 -13.09 15.90 -10.23
C ILE A 271 -13.11 16.01 -11.75
N SER A 272 -12.14 15.36 -12.41
CA SER A 272 -12.07 15.31 -13.86
C SER A 272 -11.68 13.91 -14.31
N ALA A 273 -12.41 13.39 -15.30
CA ALA A 273 -12.13 12.11 -15.92
C ALA A 273 -12.23 12.27 -17.44
N LYS A 274 -11.41 11.53 -18.18
CA LYS A 274 -11.61 11.39 -19.63
C LYS A 274 -12.78 10.44 -19.95
N GLY A 275 -12.98 9.43 -19.11
CA GLY A 275 -14.15 8.55 -19.14
C GLY A 275 -15.29 9.07 -18.28
N ASP A 276 -16.10 8.15 -17.75
CA ASP A 276 -17.27 8.49 -16.95
C ASP A 276 -16.88 8.91 -15.52
N ILE A 277 -17.67 9.81 -14.94
CA ILE A 277 -17.65 10.09 -13.50
C ILE A 277 -18.96 9.54 -12.92
N GLN A 278 -18.85 8.48 -12.11
CA GLN A 278 -19.98 7.84 -11.43
C GLN A 278 -19.83 8.00 -9.93
N ILE A 279 -20.81 8.67 -9.30
CA ILE A 279 -20.79 8.94 -7.86
C ILE A 279 -22.11 8.45 -7.26
N THR A 280 -22.00 7.53 -6.31
CA THR A 280 -23.11 7.02 -5.51
C THR A 280 -22.79 7.28 -4.04
N SER A 281 -23.70 7.94 -3.34
CA SER A 281 -23.60 8.18 -1.90
C SER A 281 -24.93 7.84 -1.23
N SER A 282 -24.91 7.20 -0.05
CA SER A 282 -26.15 6.91 0.69
C SER A 282 -26.71 8.12 1.45
N ASN A 283 -25.89 9.14 1.68
CA ASN A 283 -26.26 10.41 2.30
C ASN A 283 -25.83 11.58 1.39
N ASP A 284 -25.87 12.81 1.92
CA ASP A 284 -25.63 14.05 1.18
C ASP A 284 -24.28 14.07 0.44
N VAL A 285 -24.32 14.69 -0.75
CA VAL A 285 -23.15 14.98 -1.57
C VAL A 285 -22.96 16.50 -1.62
N ASP A 286 -21.96 17.00 -0.92
CA ASP A 286 -21.60 18.41 -0.85
C ASP A 286 -20.59 18.75 -1.94
N VAL A 287 -21.00 19.56 -2.91
CA VAL A 287 -20.10 20.07 -3.96
C VAL A 287 -19.54 21.43 -3.52
N ASN A 288 -18.27 21.45 -3.11
CA ASN A 288 -17.59 22.70 -2.77
C ASN A 288 -17.23 23.42 -4.08
N ASN A 289 -18.07 24.40 -4.44
CA ASN A 289 -17.93 25.22 -5.65
C ASN A 289 -16.68 26.13 -5.62
N ASN A 290 -15.51 25.54 -5.90
CA ASN A 290 -14.39 26.20 -6.56
C ASN A 290 -14.23 25.64 -7.99
N LEU A 291 -15.35 25.33 -8.66
CA LEU A 291 -15.38 24.89 -10.04
C LEU A 291 -15.24 26.12 -10.95
N GLY A 292 -14.01 26.45 -11.31
CA GLY A 292 -13.74 27.43 -12.37
C GLY A 292 -14.30 26.93 -13.70
N SER A 293 -15.14 27.76 -14.32
CA SER A 293 -15.54 27.69 -15.73
C SER A 293 -14.35 27.73 -16.67
#